data_AF-A0A9D8GUS0-F1
#
_entry.id   AF-A0A9D8GUS0-F1
#
_cell.length_a   1.000
_cell.length_b   1.000
_cell.length_c   1.000
_cell.angle_alpha   90.00
_cell.angle_beta   90.00
_cell.angle_gamma   90.00
#
_symmetry.space_group_name_H-M   'P 1'
#
loop_
_entity.id
_entity.type
_entity.pdbx_description
1 polymer ?
#
loop_
_entity_poly.entity_id
_entity_poly.type
_entity_poly.pdbx_seq_one_letter_code
_entity_poly.pdbx_strand_id
1 'polypeptide(L)'
;MSRNDNHGGDMLGRMQLFVDGFFAQCKRHQLRAELILVEWNPPPDRAPLAEALTWPTDPGPAAARIVTVPADVHSSLPHSEALALFQMLGKNVGIRRARGEFVLATNVDILLDDNLVRYLRDSLSPRTSVRVDRFDVPADVARSTDFAVTLADCRARFFYSQTRNGIFDTATETILAPRQTRALQWSAIRYALGLTRNGAYHERRAMPFNRSKVTTLQRLAAALLGIAAKTAAGGLAGDGKKKKKTKPRVTLARRAKIATSQVARYQRKWRLFWRSMRRVSRTQLPAVAKLVAAARLAQLVVSAPNLKRSRVWMKRSRIWIPGWQPRSIARRLGRLLNGRRTMLRPPHTMACGDFTLLSRDDWFGLRGYPEWPMYSWHLDSVFLYAAQAVGIREVALDSRYRMYHIDHSAGWSPEAANQLFDRLRSRGIPFMADIELNRYWSRFMRRPETCVVNGEDWGFPDRCLPETWVAGGPGVGVAANAVR
;
A
#
# COMPACT_ATOMS: atom_id res chain seq x y z
N MET A 1 -17.82 3.91 12.38
CA MET A 1 -17.51 3.97 13.82
C MET A 1 -17.33 5.42 14.20
N SER A 2 -18.08 5.94 15.16
CA SER A 2 -17.92 7.31 15.66
C SER A 2 -18.54 7.47 17.06
N ARG A 3 -18.54 8.69 17.58
CA ARG A 3 -19.29 9.14 18.76
C ARG A 3 -19.66 10.61 18.60
N ASN A 4 -20.69 11.09 19.30
CA ASN A 4 -21.15 12.48 19.21
C ASN A 4 -20.31 13.44 20.08
N ASP A 5 -19.00 13.52 19.83
CA ASP A 5 -18.06 14.36 20.61
C ASP A 5 -17.40 15.49 19.80
N ASN A 6 -17.81 15.66 18.53
CA ASN A 6 -17.23 16.61 17.59
C ASN A 6 -15.70 16.44 17.39
N HIS A 7 -15.23 15.19 17.39
CA HIS A 7 -13.82 14.88 17.14
C HIS A 7 -13.32 15.45 15.80
N GLY A 8 -12.23 16.23 15.84
CA GLY A 8 -11.69 16.85 14.62
C GLY A 8 -12.57 17.99 14.08
N GLY A 9 -13.16 18.81 14.95
CA GLY A 9 -14.05 19.89 14.52
C GLY A 9 -15.40 19.32 14.10
N ASP A 10 -16.01 19.82 13.02
CA ASP A 10 -17.37 19.49 12.56
C ASP A 10 -17.59 18.02 12.14
N MET A 11 -17.45 17.08 13.08
CA MET A 11 -17.64 15.66 12.83
C MET A 11 -19.09 15.34 12.51
N LEU A 12 -20.03 15.95 13.24
CA LEU A 12 -21.46 15.70 13.01
C LEU A 12 -21.88 16.10 11.59
N GLY A 13 -21.43 17.27 11.11
CA GLY A 13 -21.69 17.71 9.74
C GLY A 13 -21.06 16.80 8.68
N ARG A 14 -19.82 16.34 8.88
CA ARG A 14 -19.17 15.36 7.97
C ARG A 14 -19.90 14.01 7.97
N MET A 15 -20.32 13.53 9.14
CA MET A 15 -21.11 12.31 9.28
C MET A 15 -22.46 12.42 8.58
N GLN A 16 -23.14 13.57 8.69
CA GLN A 16 -24.39 13.80 7.97
C GLN A 16 -24.18 13.71 6.46
N LEU A 17 -23.12 14.34 5.94
CA LEU A 17 -22.82 14.29 4.51
C LEU A 17 -22.48 12.87 4.02
N PHE A 18 -21.80 12.08 4.86
CA PHE A 18 -21.58 10.65 4.61
C PHE A 18 -22.90 9.88 4.52
N VAL A 19 -23.83 10.09 5.47
CA VAL A 19 -25.15 9.44 5.50
C VAL A 19 -25.97 9.82 4.27
N ASP A 20 -26.06 11.12 3.98
CA ASP A 20 -26.79 11.66 2.82
C ASP A 20 -26.26 11.06 1.52
N GLY A 21 -24.92 11.03 1.37
CA GLY A 21 -24.26 10.45 0.22
C GLY A 21 -24.51 8.97 0.05
N PHE A 22 -24.36 8.19 1.13
CA PHE A 22 -24.61 6.76 1.13
C PHE A 22 -26.02 6.43 0.62
N PHE A 23 -27.05 7.06 1.18
CA PHE A 23 -28.44 6.79 0.80
C PHE A 23 -28.79 7.32 -0.59
N ALA A 24 -28.37 8.55 -0.93
CA ALA A 24 -28.60 9.12 -2.26
C ALA A 24 -28.02 8.24 -3.36
N GLN A 25 -26.80 7.72 -3.15
CA GLN A 25 -26.14 6.85 -4.12
C GLN A 25 -26.70 5.43 -4.14
N CYS A 26 -27.07 4.86 -3.00
CA CYS A 26 -27.74 3.56 -2.97
C CYS A 26 -29.05 3.60 -3.75
N LYS A 27 -29.86 4.65 -3.55
CA LYS A 27 -31.10 4.88 -4.31
C LYS A 27 -30.83 5.11 -5.79
N ARG A 28 -29.89 6.00 -6.14
CA ARG A 28 -29.54 6.33 -7.54
C ARG A 28 -29.04 5.12 -8.33
N HIS A 29 -28.17 4.31 -7.75
CA HIS A 29 -27.52 3.19 -8.45
C HIS A 29 -28.13 1.83 -8.14
N GLN A 30 -29.21 1.78 -7.36
CA GLN A 30 -29.86 0.53 -6.93
C GLN A 30 -28.90 -0.42 -6.20
N LEU A 31 -27.98 0.14 -5.40
CA LEU A 31 -27.07 -0.65 -4.57
C LEU A 31 -27.83 -1.12 -3.32
N ARG A 32 -28.03 -2.43 -3.19
CA ARG A 32 -28.54 -3.05 -1.95
C ARG A 32 -27.42 -3.11 -0.93
N ALA A 33 -27.49 -2.31 0.11
CA ALA A 33 -26.47 -2.23 1.15
C ALA A 33 -27.07 -1.92 2.52
N GLU A 34 -26.37 -2.32 3.58
CA GLU A 34 -26.65 -1.85 4.93
C GLU A 34 -25.50 -0.96 5.43
N LEU A 35 -25.86 0.14 6.09
CA LEU A 35 -24.93 0.94 6.87
C LEU A 35 -25.01 0.51 8.34
N ILE A 36 -23.88 0.05 8.88
CA ILE A 36 -23.74 -0.23 10.32
C ILE A 36 -22.88 0.87 10.93
N LEU A 37 -23.54 1.83 11.58
CA LEU A 37 -22.87 2.89 12.30
C LEU A 37 -22.65 2.43 13.75
N VAL A 38 -21.44 2.01 14.06
CA VAL A 38 -21.12 1.68 15.46
C VAL A 38 -20.84 2.98 16.22
N GLU A 39 -21.60 3.22 17.29
CA GLU A 39 -21.47 4.37 18.19
C GLU A 39 -20.67 3.94 19.44
N TRP A 40 -19.49 4.51 19.65
CA TRP A 40 -18.63 4.14 20.78
C TRP A 40 -18.90 5.02 21.96
N ASN A 41 -19.00 4.43 23.15
CA ASN A 41 -18.89 5.14 24.42
C ASN A 41 -19.61 6.50 24.34
N PRO A 42 -20.90 6.55 23.95
CA PRO A 42 -21.56 7.82 23.65
C PRO A 42 -21.43 8.78 24.85
N PRO A 43 -21.06 10.06 24.64
CA PRO A 43 -21.00 11.01 25.74
C PRO A 43 -22.36 11.12 26.43
N PRO A 44 -22.43 11.03 27.77
CA PRO A 44 -23.71 11.02 28.49
C PRO A 44 -24.45 12.37 28.42
N ASP A 45 -23.73 13.45 28.10
CA ASP A 45 -24.23 14.83 27.97
C ASP A 45 -24.64 15.20 26.54
N ARG A 46 -24.62 14.24 25.60
CA ARG A 46 -24.92 14.45 24.18
C ARG A 46 -26.02 13.52 23.72
N ALA A 47 -26.84 14.01 22.79
CA ALA A 47 -27.83 13.16 22.13
C ALA A 47 -27.13 11.98 21.42
N PRO A 48 -27.69 10.75 21.49
CA PRO A 48 -27.19 9.63 20.72
C PRO A 48 -27.16 9.94 19.22
N LEU A 49 -26.24 9.31 18.47
CA LEU A 49 -26.15 9.51 17.02
C LEU A 49 -27.43 9.14 16.26
N ALA A 50 -28.28 8.29 16.84
CA ALA A 50 -29.61 7.99 16.31
C ALA A 50 -30.49 9.25 16.19
N GLU A 51 -30.38 10.16 17.15
CA GLU A 51 -31.17 11.40 17.25
C GLU A 51 -30.41 12.60 16.66
N ALA A 52 -29.09 12.61 16.77
CA ALA A 52 -28.26 13.72 16.32
C ALA A 52 -28.10 13.79 14.78
N LEU A 53 -28.29 12.66 14.08
CA LEU A 53 -28.24 12.58 12.62
C LEU A 53 -29.67 12.56 12.05
N THR A 54 -29.83 13.14 10.86
CA THR A 54 -31.04 13.02 10.06
C THR A 54 -30.97 11.78 9.18
N TRP A 55 -31.99 10.94 9.25
CA TRP A 55 -32.10 9.70 8.48
C TRP A 55 -33.19 9.82 7.41
N PRO A 56 -33.01 9.21 6.22
CA PRO A 56 -33.99 9.32 5.15
C PRO A 56 -35.27 8.55 5.47
N THR A 57 -36.41 9.15 5.13
CA THR A 57 -37.72 8.50 5.21
C THR A 57 -37.89 7.41 4.14
N ASP A 58 -37.37 7.65 2.95
CA ASP A 58 -37.25 6.66 1.87
C ASP A 58 -35.77 6.29 1.65
N PRO A 59 -35.29 5.20 2.29
CA PRO A 59 -33.90 4.75 2.15
C PRO A 59 -33.64 3.99 0.84
N GLY A 60 -34.65 3.82 -0.03
CA GLY A 60 -34.56 3.01 -1.23
C GLY A 60 -34.15 1.56 -0.92
N PRO A 61 -33.19 0.96 -1.64
CA PRO A 61 -32.75 -0.41 -1.41
C PRO A 61 -31.76 -0.56 -0.24
N ALA A 62 -31.47 0.52 0.49
CA ALA A 62 -30.54 0.52 1.60
C ALA A 62 -31.24 0.47 2.95
N ALA A 63 -30.48 0.13 3.99
CA ALA A 63 -30.92 0.23 5.37
C ALA A 63 -29.78 0.74 6.26
N ALA A 64 -30.10 1.29 7.42
CA ALA A 64 -29.11 1.67 8.42
C ALA A 64 -29.53 1.27 9.83
N ARG A 65 -28.54 0.84 10.61
CA ARG A 65 -28.67 0.62 12.05
C ARG A 65 -27.44 1.11 12.78
N ILE A 66 -27.67 1.47 14.03
CA ILE A 66 -26.63 1.81 14.98
C ILE A 66 -26.39 0.63 15.91
N VAL A 67 -25.13 0.32 16.19
CA VAL A 67 -24.72 -0.60 17.25
C VAL A 67 -23.99 0.23 18.31
N THR A 68 -24.55 0.32 19.50
CA THR A 68 -23.96 1.13 20.57
C THR A 68 -23.03 0.28 21.41
N VAL A 69 -21.77 0.71 21.55
CA VAL A 69 -20.82 0.14 22.51
C VAL A 69 -20.88 0.98 23.78
N PRO A 70 -21.39 0.43 24.90
CA PRO A 70 -21.60 1.19 26.13
C PRO A 70 -20.29 1.52 26.87
N ALA A 71 -20.38 2.44 27.83
CA ALA A 71 -19.24 2.97 28.57
C ALA A 71 -18.53 1.92 29.44
N ASP A 72 -19.23 0.90 29.92
CA ASP A 72 -18.67 -0.23 30.69
C ASP A 72 -17.75 -1.09 29.80
N VAL A 73 -18.16 -1.38 28.55
CA VAL A 73 -17.29 -2.07 27.59
C VAL A 73 -16.05 -1.24 27.30
N HIS A 74 -16.22 0.06 27.09
CA HIS A 74 -15.09 0.95 26.83
C HIS A 74 -14.11 1.04 28.02
N SER A 75 -14.61 1.25 29.23
CA SER A 75 -13.80 1.40 30.45
C SER A 75 -13.05 0.12 30.82
N SER A 76 -13.54 -1.05 30.39
CA SER A 76 -12.84 -2.33 30.58
C SER A 76 -11.53 -2.48 29.78
N LEU A 77 -11.29 -1.62 28.79
CA LEU A 77 -10.12 -1.71 27.92
C LEU A 77 -8.92 -0.93 28.48
N PRO A 78 -7.69 -1.44 28.32
CA PRO A 78 -6.49 -0.68 28.67
C PRO A 78 -6.43 0.65 27.91
N HIS A 79 -5.99 1.70 28.59
CA HIS A 79 -5.87 3.07 28.06
C HIS A 79 -7.20 3.76 27.70
N SER A 80 -8.34 3.23 28.16
CA SER A 80 -9.68 3.81 27.95
C SER A 80 -9.80 5.25 28.45
N GLU A 81 -9.19 5.58 29.58
CA GLU A 81 -9.15 6.95 30.12
C GLU A 81 -8.43 7.95 29.19
N ALA A 82 -7.44 7.48 28.43
CA ALA A 82 -6.61 8.32 27.57
C ALA A 82 -7.08 8.34 26.11
N LEU A 83 -7.83 7.32 25.69
CA LEU A 83 -8.35 7.14 24.34
C LEU A 83 -9.88 7.09 24.38
N ALA A 84 -10.54 8.19 24.00
CA ALA A 84 -12.01 8.25 23.97
C ALA A 84 -12.67 7.25 22.99
N LEU A 85 -11.92 6.70 22.04
CA LEU A 85 -12.40 5.82 20.97
C LEU A 85 -11.33 4.81 20.53
N PHE A 86 -11.72 3.54 20.41
CA PHE A 86 -10.90 2.49 19.80
C PHE A 86 -11.39 2.17 18.38
N GLN A 87 -10.87 2.88 17.38
CA GLN A 87 -11.39 2.85 16.01
C GLN A 87 -11.44 1.44 15.39
N MET A 88 -10.40 0.62 15.58
CA MET A 88 -10.34 -0.73 15.00
C MET A 88 -11.29 -1.70 15.68
N LEU A 89 -11.39 -1.67 17.01
CA LEU A 89 -12.36 -2.47 17.76
C LEU A 89 -13.78 -2.09 17.36
N GLY A 90 -14.06 -0.80 17.25
CA GLY A 90 -15.34 -0.31 16.77
C GLY A 90 -15.69 -0.74 15.35
N LYS A 91 -14.71 -0.76 14.43
CA LYS A 91 -14.89 -1.35 13.09
C LYS A 91 -15.17 -2.85 13.18
N ASN A 92 -14.46 -3.59 14.04
CA ASN A 92 -14.67 -5.01 14.24
C ASN A 92 -16.05 -5.34 14.82
N VAL A 93 -16.57 -4.54 15.76
CA VAL A 93 -17.95 -4.66 16.26
C VAL A 93 -18.95 -4.65 15.10
N GLY A 94 -18.76 -3.72 14.15
CA GLY A 94 -19.60 -3.59 12.97
C GLY A 94 -19.42 -4.76 11.99
N ILE A 95 -18.16 -5.11 11.67
CA ILE A 95 -17.82 -6.22 10.77
C ILE A 95 -18.40 -7.55 11.31
N ARG A 96 -18.25 -7.81 12.62
CA ARG A 96 -18.74 -9.02 13.29
C ARG A 96 -20.25 -9.18 13.19
N ARG A 97 -20.97 -8.06 13.12
CA ARG A 97 -22.44 -7.99 13.03
C ARG A 97 -22.93 -7.82 11.59
N ALA A 98 -22.05 -7.65 10.61
CA ALA A 98 -22.44 -7.45 9.23
C ALA A 98 -23.17 -8.66 8.65
N ARG A 99 -24.17 -8.42 7.81
CA ARG A 99 -25.02 -9.42 7.15
C ARG A 99 -24.75 -9.53 5.65
N GLY A 100 -24.22 -8.47 5.04
CA GLY A 100 -23.84 -8.47 3.63
C GLY A 100 -22.80 -9.54 3.27
N GLU A 101 -22.82 -9.99 2.01
CA GLU A 101 -21.84 -10.93 1.46
C GLU A 101 -20.42 -10.31 1.43
N PHE A 102 -20.36 -8.98 1.26
CA PHE A 102 -19.15 -8.18 1.30
C PHE A 102 -19.28 -7.09 2.35
N VAL A 103 -18.15 -6.73 2.97
CA VAL A 103 -18.10 -5.70 4.02
C VAL A 103 -17.03 -4.68 3.67
N LEU A 104 -17.47 -3.43 3.50
CA LEU A 104 -16.61 -2.26 3.40
C LEU A 104 -16.43 -1.65 4.80
N ALA A 105 -15.22 -1.72 5.34
CA ALA A 105 -14.83 -0.94 6.50
C ALA A 105 -14.32 0.44 6.05
N THR A 106 -15.05 1.50 6.40
CA THR A 106 -14.77 2.90 6.04
C THR A 106 -14.91 3.83 7.24
N ASN A 107 -14.34 5.03 7.16
CA ASN A 107 -14.62 6.12 8.09
C ASN A 107 -15.91 6.86 7.70
N VAL A 108 -16.41 7.69 8.61
CA VAL A 108 -17.70 8.40 8.51
C VAL A 108 -17.59 9.81 7.90
N ASP A 109 -16.42 10.14 7.37
CA ASP A 109 -16.07 11.39 6.69
C ASP A 109 -15.62 11.13 5.24
N ILE A 110 -16.00 9.97 4.69
CA ILE A 110 -15.62 9.49 3.36
C ILE A 110 -16.82 9.55 2.39
N LEU A 111 -16.70 10.28 1.30
CA LEU A 111 -17.70 10.29 0.21
C LEU A 111 -17.23 9.38 -0.93
N LEU A 112 -18.15 8.63 -1.54
CA LEU A 112 -17.82 7.71 -2.64
C LEU A 112 -18.16 8.35 -3.98
N ASP A 113 -17.33 8.17 -5.00
CA ASP A 113 -17.69 8.56 -6.36
C ASP A 113 -18.71 7.56 -6.97
N ASP A 114 -19.60 8.03 -7.84
CA ASP A 114 -20.61 7.19 -8.50
C ASP A 114 -20.01 6.00 -9.27
N ASN A 115 -18.81 6.14 -9.84
CA ASN A 115 -18.11 5.02 -10.48
C ASN A 115 -17.76 3.92 -9.47
N LEU A 116 -17.36 4.30 -8.26
CA LEU A 116 -17.03 3.38 -7.18
C LEU A 116 -18.27 2.67 -6.67
N VAL A 117 -19.39 3.37 -6.51
CA VAL A 117 -20.68 2.75 -6.11
C VAL A 117 -21.14 1.71 -7.14
N ARG A 118 -21.02 2.01 -8.44
CA ARG A 118 -21.31 1.04 -9.51
C ARG A 118 -20.39 -0.19 -9.45
N TYR A 119 -19.11 0.01 -9.16
CA TYR A 119 -18.18 -1.12 -8.94
C TYR A 119 -18.60 -1.99 -7.75
N LEU A 120 -19.02 -1.38 -6.63
CA LEU A 120 -19.50 -2.09 -5.45
C LEU A 120 -20.75 -2.94 -5.74
N ARG A 121 -21.60 -2.48 -6.66
CA ARG A 121 -22.79 -3.23 -7.09
C ARG A 121 -22.46 -4.42 -7.99
N ASP A 122 -21.53 -4.23 -8.93
CA ASP A 122 -21.42 -5.12 -10.11
C ASP A 122 -20.19 -6.04 -10.12
N SER A 123 -19.13 -5.72 -9.36
CA SER A 123 -17.79 -6.26 -9.64
C SER A 123 -17.07 -6.86 -8.43
N LEU A 124 -17.81 -7.22 -7.37
CA LEU A 124 -17.23 -7.84 -6.18
C LEU A 124 -16.98 -9.33 -6.39
N SER A 125 -15.88 -9.83 -5.82
CA SER A 125 -15.53 -11.25 -5.87
C SER A 125 -14.87 -11.68 -4.56
N PRO A 126 -15.18 -12.87 -4.03
CA PRO A 126 -14.49 -13.40 -2.86
C PRO A 126 -12.98 -13.52 -3.09
N ARG A 127 -12.21 -13.70 -2.01
CA ARG A 127 -10.74 -13.82 -2.06
C ARG A 127 -10.07 -12.60 -2.69
N THR A 128 -10.72 -11.44 -2.58
CA THR A 128 -10.22 -10.16 -3.06
C THR A 128 -10.28 -9.11 -1.95
N SER A 129 -9.20 -8.36 -1.79
CA SER A 129 -9.16 -7.13 -0.99
C SER A 129 -9.13 -5.94 -1.94
N VAL A 130 -10.23 -5.19 -2.02
CA VAL A 130 -10.32 -4.02 -2.91
C VAL A 130 -9.78 -2.79 -2.19
N ARG A 131 -8.99 -2.01 -2.94
CA ARG A 131 -8.35 -0.76 -2.52
C ARG A 131 -8.62 0.33 -3.54
N VAL A 132 -8.78 1.56 -3.07
CA VAL A 132 -8.89 2.77 -3.90
C VAL A 132 -7.93 3.83 -3.38
N ASP A 133 -7.53 4.75 -4.26
CA ASP A 133 -6.79 5.95 -3.89
C ASP A 133 -7.73 6.93 -3.17
N ARG A 134 -7.22 7.62 -2.14
CA ARG A 134 -7.98 8.67 -1.41
C ARG A 134 -7.76 10.02 -2.06
N PHE A 135 -8.80 10.85 -2.14
CA PHE A 135 -8.72 12.23 -2.59
C PHE A 135 -9.15 13.16 -1.46
N ASP A 136 -8.25 13.98 -0.96
CA ASP A 136 -8.57 14.90 0.15
C ASP A 136 -9.28 16.14 -0.40
N VAL A 137 -10.43 16.47 0.17
CA VAL A 137 -11.27 17.62 -0.22
C VAL A 137 -11.44 18.58 0.96
N PRO A 138 -11.70 19.88 0.71
CA PRO A 138 -11.86 20.87 1.77
C PRO A 138 -12.99 20.56 2.75
N ALA A 139 -12.85 21.03 3.99
CA ALA A 139 -13.85 20.88 5.04
C ALA A 139 -15.21 21.54 4.69
N ASP A 140 -15.18 22.58 3.86
CA ASP A 140 -16.33 23.36 3.40
C ASP A 140 -16.89 22.83 2.06
N VAL A 141 -16.83 21.51 1.84
CA VAL A 141 -17.46 20.86 0.68
C VAL A 141 -18.95 21.22 0.60
N ALA A 142 -19.45 21.44 -0.62
CA ALA A 142 -20.82 21.85 -0.86
C ALA A 142 -21.83 20.87 -0.23
N ARG A 143 -22.77 21.39 0.55
CA ARG A 143 -23.89 20.63 1.14
C ARG A 143 -25.15 20.93 0.36
N SER A 144 -25.68 19.91 -0.33
CA SER A 144 -26.81 20.05 -1.25
C SER A 144 -27.73 18.85 -1.11
N THR A 145 -29.04 19.06 -1.27
CA THR A 145 -30.04 17.98 -1.35
C THR A 145 -29.86 17.15 -2.62
N ASP A 146 -29.35 17.74 -3.70
CA ASP A 146 -28.80 16.98 -4.82
C ASP A 146 -27.32 16.66 -4.55
N PHE A 147 -27.06 15.44 -4.12
CA PHE A 147 -25.71 14.94 -3.83
C PHE A 147 -24.78 14.96 -5.06
N ALA A 148 -25.30 15.06 -6.29
CA ALA A 148 -24.45 15.24 -7.46
C ALA A 148 -23.65 16.55 -7.42
N VAL A 149 -24.21 17.60 -6.80
CA VAL A 149 -23.53 18.90 -6.59
C VAL A 149 -22.34 18.73 -5.65
N THR A 150 -22.54 18.05 -4.52
CA THR A 150 -21.45 17.72 -3.57
C THR A 150 -20.32 16.94 -4.24
N LEU A 151 -20.66 15.93 -5.05
CA LEU A 151 -19.65 15.14 -5.77
C LEU A 151 -18.94 15.95 -6.86
N ALA A 152 -19.64 16.85 -7.55
CA ALA A 152 -19.03 17.75 -8.52
C ALA A 152 -18.02 18.69 -7.85
N ASP A 153 -18.36 19.22 -6.68
CA ASP A 153 -17.48 20.04 -5.87
C ASP A 153 -16.22 19.26 -5.40
N CYS A 154 -16.40 18.03 -4.92
CA CYS A 154 -15.29 17.13 -4.57
C CYS A 154 -14.33 16.90 -5.75
N ARG A 155 -14.87 16.65 -6.94
CA ARG A 155 -14.08 16.45 -8.17
C ARG A 155 -13.30 17.70 -8.58
N ALA A 156 -13.84 18.88 -8.29
CA ALA A 156 -13.26 20.16 -8.66
C ALA A 156 -12.17 20.63 -7.68
N ARG A 157 -12.32 20.35 -6.37
CA ARG A 157 -11.51 20.99 -5.32
C ARG A 157 -10.60 20.04 -4.51
N PHE A 158 -10.41 18.79 -4.91
CA PHE A 158 -9.46 17.93 -4.21
C PHE A 158 -8.02 18.46 -4.32
N PHE A 159 -7.26 18.40 -3.23
CA PHE A 159 -5.91 18.98 -3.16
C PHE A 159 -4.79 17.95 -2.93
N TYR A 160 -5.10 16.81 -2.31
CA TYR A 160 -4.18 15.66 -2.24
C TYR A 160 -4.80 14.39 -2.82
N SER A 161 -3.96 13.55 -3.43
CA SER A 161 -4.29 12.17 -3.77
C SER A 161 -3.34 11.21 -3.07
N GLN A 162 -3.87 10.40 -2.16
CA GLN A 162 -3.16 9.32 -1.47
C GLN A 162 -3.20 8.09 -2.35
N THR A 163 -2.15 7.89 -3.14
CA THR A 163 -2.02 6.73 -4.02
C THR A 163 -1.16 5.66 -3.39
N ARG A 164 -1.16 4.45 -3.97
CA ARG A 164 -0.18 3.41 -3.61
C ARG A 164 1.27 3.93 -3.62
N ASN A 165 1.59 4.82 -4.54
CA ASN A 165 2.95 5.28 -4.78
C ASN A 165 3.34 6.47 -3.90
N GLY A 166 2.39 7.03 -3.14
CA GLY A 166 2.61 8.16 -2.25
C GLY A 166 1.52 9.22 -2.38
N ILE A 167 1.75 10.33 -1.68
CA ILE A 167 0.88 11.51 -1.69
C ILE A 167 1.23 12.37 -2.89
N PHE A 168 0.28 12.57 -3.79
CA PHE A 168 0.36 13.54 -4.88
C PHE A 168 -0.33 14.84 -4.45
N ASP A 169 0.37 15.95 -4.60
CA ASP A 169 -0.13 17.31 -4.36
C ASP A 169 -0.53 17.94 -5.68
N THR A 170 -1.81 18.34 -5.79
CA THR A 170 -2.35 18.91 -7.03
C THR A 170 -1.87 20.33 -7.27
N ALA A 171 -1.53 21.09 -6.23
CA ALA A 171 -1.07 22.47 -6.36
C ALA A 171 0.37 22.53 -6.87
N THR A 172 1.23 21.62 -6.41
CA THR A 172 2.65 21.57 -6.82
C THR A 172 2.93 20.57 -7.94
N GLU A 173 1.97 19.72 -8.29
CA GLU A 173 2.12 18.57 -9.20
C GLU A 173 3.27 17.62 -8.80
N THR A 174 3.55 17.51 -7.49
CA THR A 174 4.65 16.69 -6.96
C THR A 174 4.18 15.56 -6.07
N ILE A 175 5.06 14.56 -5.89
CA ILE A 175 4.85 13.50 -4.91
C ILE A 175 5.60 13.86 -3.62
N LEU A 176 4.86 14.23 -2.57
CA LEU A 176 5.41 14.70 -1.28
C LEU A 176 5.97 13.58 -0.42
N ALA A 177 5.23 12.47 -0.32
CA ALA A 177 5.58 11.31 0.50
C ALA A 177 5.63 10.04 -0.37
N PRO A 178 6.65 9.88 -1.22
CA PRO A 178 6.78 8.69 -2.06
C PRO A 178 6.87 7.47 -1.16
N ARG A 179 5.96 6.52 -1.35
CA ARG A 179 5.98 5.29 -0.58
C ARG A 179 7.23 4.50 -0.96
N GLN A 180 8.20 4.52 -0.06
CA GLN A 180 9.47 3.80 -0.10
C GLN A 180 10.10 3.69 -1.51
N THR A 181 10.79 4.76 -1.92
CA THR A 181 11.92 4.61 -2.85
C THR A 181 12.99 3.63 -2.33
N ARG A 182 12.92 3.13 -1.09
CA ARG A 182 13.68 1.95 -0.65
C ARG A 182 13.19 0.64 -1.28
N ALA A 183 11.89 0.41 -1.45
CA ALA A 183 11.38 -0.77 -2.14
C ALA A 183 11.71 -0.72 -3.64
N LEU A 184 11.62 0.46 -4.27
CA LEU A 184 12.07 0.68 -5.65
C LEU A 184 13.60 0.62 -5.79
N GLN A 185 14.38 1.14 -4.84
CA GLN A 185 15.84 1.00 -4.82
C GLN A 185 16.23 -0.47 -4.64
N TRP A 186 15.61 -1.21 -3.73
CA TRP A 186 15.87 -2.64 -3.53
C TRP A 186 15.37 -3.50 -4.69
N SER A 187 14.28 -3.14 -5.34
CA SER A 187 13.76 -3.80 -6.54
C SER A 187 14.63 -3.50 -7.76
N ALA A 188 15.11 -2.26 -7.91
CA ALA A 188 16.07 -1.85 -8.93
C ALA A 188 17.46 -2.46 -8.67
N ILE A 189 17.88 -2.61 -7.41
CA ILE A 189 19.08 -3.34 -7.00
C ILE A 189 18.91 -4.83 -7.32
N ARG A 190 17.78 -5.45 -7.01
CA ARG A 190 17.48 -6.85 -7.36
C ARG A 190 17.43 -7.08 -8.88
N TYR A 191 16.88 -6.11 -9.63
CA TYR A 191 16.88 -6.10 -11.09
C TYR A 191 18.29 -5.93 -11.68
N ALA A 192 19.07 -4.98 -11.16
CA ALA A 192 20.47 -4.76 -11.54
C ALA A 192 21.39 -5.94 -11.14
N LEU A 193 21.01 -6.71 -10.12
CA LEU A 193 21.68 -7.95 -9.68
C LEU A 193 21.10 -9.21 -10.35
N GLY A 194 20.13 -9.09 -11.27
CA GLY A 194 19.58 -10.22 -12.05
C GLY A 194 18.71 -11.20 -11.26
N LEU A 195 18.25 -10.84 -10.07
CA LEU A 195 17.46 -11.68 -9.17
C LEU A 195 15.97 -11.78 -9.56
N THR A 196 15.54 -11.07 -10.61
CA THR A 196 14.21 -11.19 -11.22
C THR A 196 14.31 -11.09 -12.75
N ARG A 197 13.57 -11.94 -13.49
CA ARG A 197 13.48 -11.88 -14.96
C ARG A 197 12.31 -11.00 -15.42
N ASN A 198 12.60 -10.20 -16.44
CA ASN A 198 11.81 -9.12 -17.04
C ASN A 198 10.32 -9.39 -17.31
N GLY A 199 9.53 -8.32 -17.25
CA GLY A 199 8.42 -8.09 -18.20
C GLY A 199 7.19 -7.36 -17.66
N ALA A 200 7.01 -6.12 -18.16
CA ALA A 200 5.80 -5.31 -18.27
C ALA A 200 5.52 -4.26 -17.16
N TYR A 201 6.18 -3.10 -17.29
CA TYR A 201 5.56 -1.81 -16.95
C TYR A 201 5.76 -0.91 -18.18
N HIS A 202 4.71 -0.81 -19.01
CA HIS A 202 4.60 0.21 -20.05
C HIS A 202 3.79 1.36 -19.46
N GLU A 203 4.44 2.44 -19.05
CA GLU A 203 3.80 3.75 -18.97
C GLU A 203 4.56 4.68 -19.91
N ARG A 204 3.94 4.99 -21.05
CA ARG A 204 4.33 6.14 -21.86
C ARG A 204 3.74 7.37 -21.15
N ARG A 205 4.61 8.34 -20.88
CA ARG A 205 4.37 9.71 -20.40
C ARG A 205 4.07 9.89 -18.90
N ALA A 206 5.14 10.09 -18.14
CA ALA A 206 5.29 11.18 -17.15
C ALA A 206 6.80 11.55 -17.05
N MET A 207 7.11 12.86 -17.00
CA MET A 207 8.46 13.46 -17.09
C MET A 207 9.26 13.43 -15.75
N PRO A 208 10.35 14.22 -15.58
CA PRO A 208 11.68 14.02 -16.08
C PRO A 208 12.59 13.45 -14.98
N PHE A 209 12.98 12.19 -15.13
CA PHE A 209 14.04 11.60 -14.31
C PHE A 209 15.36 12.32 -14.62
N ASN A 210 16.06 12.86 -13.62
CA ASN A 210 17.32 13.59 -13.82
C ASN A 210 18.37 12.69 -14.50
N ARG A 211 18.48 12.83 -15.84
CA ARG A 211 19.36 12.03 -16.70
C ARG A 211 20.81 12.04 -16.23
N SER A 212 21.25 13.07 -15.49
CA SER A 212 22.62 13.18 -14.97
C SER A 212 22.94 12.12 -13.90
N LYS A 213 21.98 11.72 -13.06
CA LYS A 213 22.20 10.72 -11.98
C LYS A 213 22.23 9.29 -12.52
N VAL A 214 21.40 9.00 -13.53
CA VAL A 214 21.39 7.70 -14.23
C VAL A 214 22.63 7.55 -15.10
N THR A 215 23.03 8.58 -15.84
CA THR A 215 24.30 8.56 -16.59
C THR A 215 25.52 8.47 -15.68
N THR A 216 25.47 9.04 -14.46
CA THR A 216 26.53 8.88 -13.46
C THR A 216 26.62 7.44 -12.94
N LEU A 217 25.50 6.78 -12.66
CA LEU A 217 25.45 5.37 -12.25
C LEU A 217 25.84 4.42 -13.40
N GLN A 218 25.43 4.70 -14.63
CA GLN A 218 25.83 3.97 -15.83
C GLN A 218 27.33 4.15 -16.13
N ARG A 219 27.90 5.35 -15.92
CA ARG A 219 29.34 5.60 -16.04
C ARG A 219 30.14 4.93 -14.92
N LEU A 220 29.61 4.86 -13.70
CA LEU A 220 30.19 4.11 -12.59
C LEU A 220 30.19 2.61 -12.85
N ALA A 221 29.09 2.07 -13.37
CA ALA A 221 28.98 0.67 -13.79
C ALA A 221 29.92 0.34 -14.97
N ALA A 222 29.99 1.22 -15.97
CA ALA A 222 30.90 1.07 -17.12
C ALA A 222 32.39 1.21 -16.72
N ALA A 223 32.72 2.08 -15.76
CA ALA A 223 34.08 2.20 -15.22
C ALA A 223 34.48 0.96 -14.41
N LEU A 224 33.57 0.40 -13.61
CA LEU A 224 33.78 -0.86 -12.88
C LEU A 224 33.92 -2.06 -13.84
N LEU A 225 33.16 -2.07 -14.95
CA LEU A 225 33.28 -3.06 -16.03
C LEU A 225 34.60 -2.91 -16.81
N GLY A 226 35.05 -1.69 -17.07
CA GLY A 226 36.32 -1.40 -17.76
C GLY A 226 37.57 -1.72 -16.93
N ILE A 227 37.50 -1.55 -15.61
CA ILE A 227 38.58 -1.92 -14.68
C ILE A 227 38.66 -3.46 -14.53
N ALA A 228 37.53 -4.15 -14.48
CA ALA A 228 37.47 -5.62 -14.46
C ALA A 228 37.95 -6.26 -15.77
N ALA A 229 37.66 -5.66 -16.93
CA ALA A 229 38.14 -6.14 -18.23
C ALA A 229 39.66 -5.94 -18.40
N LYS A 230 40.23 -4.84 -17.88
CA LYS A 230 41.69 -4.59 -17.92
C LYS A 230 42.48 -5.46 -16.93
N THR A 231 41.90 -5.85 -15.80
CA THR A 231 42.52 -6.78 -14.86
C THR A 231 42.42 -8.24 -15.34
N ALA A 232 41.38 -8.61 -16.08
CA ALA A 232 41.27 -9.93 -16.72
C ALA A 232 42.18 -10.09 -17.95
N ALA A 233 42.50 -9.02 -18.67
CA ALA A 233 43.38 -9.05 -19.85
C ALA A 233 44.89 -8.94 -19.52
N GLY A 234 45.26 -8.63 -18.26
CA GLY A 234 46.64 -8.46 -17.83
C GLY A 234 47.40 -9.74 -17.47
N GLY A 235 46.81 -10.93 -17.70
CA GLY A 235 47.37 -12.22 -17.29
C GLY A 235 48.12 -13.01 -18.37
N LEU A 236 48.31 -12.48 -19.58
CA LEU A 236 49.07 -13.16 -20.64
C LEU A 236 50.01 -12.17 -21.32
N ALA A 237 51.24 -12.07 -20.80
CA ALA A 237 52.36 -11.50 -21.52
C ALA A 237 53.04 -12.62 -22.34
N GLY A 238 53.36 -12.35 -23.60
CA GLY A 238 54.09 -13.26 -24.48
C GLY A 238 54.45 -12.61 -25.81
N ASP A 239 55.61 -11.93 -25.79
CA ASP A 239 56.62 -11.70 -26.82
C ASP A 239 56.27 -11.64 -28.33
N GLY A 240 56.87 -10.66 -29.05
CA GLY A 240 56.88 -10.65 -30.53
C GLY A 240 57.03 -9.28 -31.21
N LYS A 241 58.24 -8.97 -31.67
CA LYS A 241 58.62 -7.79 -32.48
C LYS A 241 57.93 -7.75 -33.86
N LYS A 242 57.48 -6.55 -34.31
CA LYS A 242 57.90 -5.79 -35.54
C LYS A 242 56.81 -4.85 -36.12
N LYS A 243 57.18 -3.56 -36.27
CA LYS A 243 56.89 -2.54 -37.35
C LYS A 243 55.52 -2.63 -38.08
N LYS A 244 54.66 -1.59 -38.24
CA LYS A 244 54.87 -0.30 -38.95
C LYS A 244 53.60 0.61 -38.88
N LYS A 245 53.83 1.91 -38.61
CA LYS A 245 53.17 3.17 -39.07
C LYS A 245 51.63 3.35 -39.13
N THR A 246 51.12 4.26 -38.29
CA THR A 246 50.10 5.29 -38.62
C THR A 246 50.39 6.61 -37.87
N LYS A 247 50.21 7.76 -38.54
CA LYS A 247 50.41 9.16 -38.08
C LYS A 247 49.21 9.66 -37.20
N PRO A 248 49.20 10.92 -36.70
CA PRO A 248 49.90 11.45 -35.54
C PRO A 248 48.98 11.75 -34.33
N ARG A 249 49.65 11.99 -33.20
CA ARG A 249 49.16 12.08 -31.81
C ARG A 249 48.62 13.46 -31.42
N VAL A 250 47.51 13.47 -30.65
CA VAL A 250 47.37 14.36 -29.49
C VAL A 250 48.01 13.66 -28.28
N THR A 251 48.92 14.34 -27.57
CA THR A 251 49.94 13.74 -26.70
C THR A 251 49.42 13.17 -25.37
N LEU A 252 49.93 11.98 -25.02
CA LEU A 252 49.57 11.12 -23.88
C LEU A 252 49.78 11.79 -22.49
N ALA A 253 50.69 12.76 -22.41
CA ALA A 253 51.08 13.44 -21.16
C ALA A 253 49.95 14.29 -20.56
N ARG A 254 49.09 14.91 -21.39
CA ARG A 254 47.96 15.72 -20.92
C ARG A 254 46.80 14.86 -20.38
N ARG A 255 46.65 13.64 -20.89
CA ARG A 255 45.67 12.65 -20.39
C ARG A 255 46.10 12.00 -19.07
N ALA A 256 47.40 11.78 -18.86
CA ALA A 256 47.93 11.21 -17.63
C ALA A 256 47.73 12.14 -16.41
N LYS A 257 47.94 13.46 -16.57
CA LYS A 257 47.81 14.47 -15.48
C LYS A 257 46.35 14.68 -15.02
N ILE A 258 45.39 14.52 -15.93
CA ILE A 258 43.94 14.57 -15.62
C ILE A 258 43.49 13.27 -14.92
N ALA A 259 44.07 12.11 -15.28
CA ALA A 259 43.75 10.84 -14.66
C ALA A 259 44.25 10.75 -13.20
N THR A 260 45.47 11.20 -12.89
CA THR A 260 46.01 11.17 -11.51
C THR A 260 45.26 12.10 -10.55
N SER A 261 44.81 13.27 -11.01
CA SER A 261 44.03 14.21 -10.19
C SER A 261 42.56 13.78 -9.97
N GLN A 262 41.99 12.96 -10.86
CA GLN A 262 40.67 12.35 -10.69
C GLN A 262 40.74 11.11 -9.78
N VAL A 263 41.80 10.30 -9.87
CA VAL A 263 42.02 9.12 -9.01
C VAL A 263 42.21 9.51 -7.55
N ALA A 264 42.99 10.57 -7.26
CA ALA A 264 43.17 11.07 -5.88
C ALA A 264 41.85 11.59 -5.26
N ARG A 265 40.99 12.21 -6.08
CA ARG A 265 39.66 12.71 -5.66
C ARG A 265 38.66 11.58 -5.41
N TYR A 266 38.72 10.51 -6.22
CA TYR A 266 37.92 9.30 -6.03
C TYR A 266 38.38 8.47 -4.82
N GLN A 267 39.68 8.40 -4.53
CA GLN A 267 40.20 7.73 -3.34
C GLN A 267 39.78 8.40 -2.03
N ARG A 268 39.65 9.74 -1.99
CA ARG A 268 39.07 10.45 -0.82
C ARG A 268 37.58 10.12 -0.62
N LYS A 269 36.78 10.11 -1.70
CA LYS A 269 35.35 9.77 -1.63
C LYS A 269 35.11 8.29 -1.29
N TRP A 270 35.96 7.38 -1.76
CA TRP A 270 35.93 5.96 -1.41
C TRP A 270 36.28 5.69 0.06
N ARG A 271 37.25 6.42 0.65
CA ARG A 271 37.56 6.30 2.09
C ARG A 271 36.41 6.80 2.99
N LEU A 272 35.69 7.85 2.54
CA LEU A 272 34.50 8.36 3.24
C LEU A 272 33.31 7.38 3.15
N PHE A 273 33.11 6.77 1.98
CA PHE A 273 32.11 5.72 1.77
C PHE A 273 32.38 4.45 2.60
N TRP A 274 33.64 4.03 2.71
CA TRP A 274 33.99 2.91 3.60
C TRP A 274 33.94 3.26 5.08
N ARG A 275 34.14 4.53 5.48
CA ARG A 275 33.89 4.97 6.86
C ARG A 275 32.40 4.93 7.21
N SER A 276 31.50 5.24 6.28
CA SER A 276 30.04 5.14 6.49
C SER A 276 29.50 3.70 6.41
N MET A 277 30.19 2.80 5.70
CA MET A 277 29.83 1.37 5.59
C MET A 277 30.35 0.48 6.74
N ARG A 278 31.07 1.02 7.74
CA ARG A 278 31.63 0.25 8.88
C ARG A 278 30.61 -0.44 9.80
N ARG A 279 29.30 -0.32 9.54
CA ARG A 279 28.23 -1.02 10.30
C ARG A 279 27.68 -2.29 9.62
N VAL A 280 28.22 -2.70 8.47
CA VAL A 280 27.86 -3.99 7.85
C VAL A 280 28.92 -5.02 8.24
N SER A 281 28.52 -6.03 9.03
CA SER A 281 29.44 -7.03 9.59
C SER A 281 30.18 -7.81 8.49
N ARG A 282 31.47 -8.11 8.72
CA ARG A 282 32.39 -8.77 7.78
C ARG A 282 31.97 -10.19 7.35
N THR A 283 30.96 -10.78 7.99
CA THR A 283 30.54 -12.18 7.78
C THR A 283 29.61 -12.38 6.58
N GLN A 284 29.01 -11.32 6.02
CA GLN A 284 28.05 -11.45 4.91
C GLN A 284 28.63 -11.21 3.50
N LEU A 285 29.89 -10.76 3.40
CA LEU A 285 30.58 -10.46 2.14
C LEU A 285 30.74 -11.67 1.19
N PRO A 286 31.08 -12.90 1.66
CA PRO A 286 31.30 -14.05 0.76
C PRO A 286 30.00 -14.57 0.12
N ALA A 287 28.88 -14.49 0.85
CA ALA A 287 27.58 -14.95 0.37
C ALA A 287 27.03 -14.05 -0.76
N VAL A 288 27.23 -12.73 -0.62
CA VAL A 288 26.87 -11.74 -1.66
C VAL A 288 27.72 -11.93 -2.92
N ALA A 289 29.01 -12.23 -2.78
CA ALA A 289 29.90 -12.48 -3.91
C ALA A 289 29.51 -13.74 -4.71
N LYS A 290 29.13 -14.84 -4.02
CA LYS A 290 28.65 -16.08 -4.65
C LYS A 290 27.34 -15.88 -5.42
N LEU A 291 26.43 -15.08 -4.88
CA LEU A 291 25.14 -14.75 -5.50
C LEU A 291 25.31 -13.94 -6.80
N VAL A 292 26.25 -13.00 -6.82
CA VAL A 292 26.60 -12.19 -8.01
C VAL A 292 27.26 -13.05 -9.10
N ALA A 293 28.10 -14.01 -8.72
CA ALA A 293 28.74 -14.93 -9.67
C ALA A 293 27.73 -15.89 -10.33
N ALA A 294 26.78 -16.44 -9.55
CA ALA A 294 25.72 -17.31 -10.06
C ALA A 294 24.76 -16.57 -11.02
N ALA A 295 24.43 -15.32 -10.70
CA ALA A 295 23.60 -14.46 -11.56
C ALA A 295 24.30 -14.16 -12.91
N ARG A 296 25.63 -13.94 -12.91
CA ARG A 296 26.44 -13.75 -14.13
C ARG A 296 26.44 -14.98 -15.04
N LEU A 297 26.56 -16.19 -14.48
CA LEU A 297 26.57 -17.43 -15.27
C LEU A 297 25.22 -17.68 -15.96
N ALA A 298 24.12 -17.44 -15.25
CA ALA A 298 22.76 -17.58 -15.79
C ALA A 298 22.42 -16.53 -16.86
N GLN A 299 23.04 -15.35 -16.80
CA GLN A 299 22.84 -14.26 -17.76
C GLN A 299 23.65 -14.48 -19.04
N LEU A 300 24.85 -15.04 -18.95
CA LEU A 300 25.67 -15.45 -20.11
C LEU A 300 25.01 -16.56 -20.92
N VAL A 301 24.36 -17.53 -20.27
CA VAL A 301 23.67 -18.65 -20.92
C VAL A 301 22.41 -18.21 -21.69
N VAL A 302 21.75 -17.13 -21.25
CA VAL A 302 20.47 -16.66 -21.84
C VAL A 302 20.65 -15.52 -22.84
N SER A 303 21.76 -14.77 -22.78
CA SER A 303 21.99 -13.62 -23.65
C SER A 303 22.71 -13.95 -24.96
N ALA A 304 22.83 -15.24 -25.33
CA ALA A 304 23.46 -15.67 -26.58
C ALA A 304 22.46 -16.39 -27.51
N PRO A 305 21.56 -15.68 -28.22
CA PRO A 305 20.68 -16.32 -29.21
C PRO A 305 21.39 -16.72 -30.51
N ASN A 306 22.62 -16.23 -30.77
CA ASN A 306 23.29 -16.33 -32.07
C ASN A 306 24.72 -16.90 -32.04
N LEU A 307 24.96 -17.94 -31.25
CA LEU A 307 26.11 -18.84 -31.47
C LEU A 307 25.73 -19.97 -32.44
N LYS A 308 25.26 -19.60 -33.64
CA LYS A 308 25.27 -20.46 -34.83
C LYS A 308 26.21 -19.87 -35.88
N ARG A 309 27.52 -19.91 -35.58
CA ARG A 309 28.65 -20.18 -36.49
C ARG A 309 29.98 -19.94 -35.76
N SER A 310 30.25 -20.77 -34.77
CA SER A 310 31.61 -21.25 -34.55
C SER A 310 31.53 -22.77 -34.38
N ARG A 311 31.52 -23.45 -35.52
CA ARG A 311 31.61 -24.91 -35.67
C ARG A 311 32.97 -25.46 -35.19
N VAL A 312 33.66 -24.75 -34.31
CA VAL A 312 35.04 -24.99 -33.87
C VAL A 312 35.14 -25.29 -32.37
N TRP A 313 34.09 -25.08 -31.57
CA TRP A 313 34.17 -25.35 -30.11
C TRP A 313 33.24 -26.46 -29.58
N MET A 314 32.41 -27.07 -30.43
CA MET A 314 31.57 -28.25 -30.08
C MET A 314 32.02 -29.51 -30.80
N LYS A 315 33.31 -29.86 -30.68
CA LYS A 315 33.82 -31.20 -31.08
C LYS A 315 34.33 -32.03 -29.89
N ARG A 316 34.17 -31.58 -28.64
CA ARG A 316 34.77 -32.27 -27.47
C ARG A 316 33.87 -32.60 -26.29
N SER A 317 32.55 -32.42 -26.37
CA SER A 317 31.67 -32.83 -25.27
C SER A 317 30.38 -33.45 -25.81
N ARG A 318 30.38 -34.79 -25.85
CA ARG A 318 29.22 -35.67 -26.12
C ARG A 318 28.22 -35.59 -24.97
N ILE A 319 27.19 -34.75 -25.05
CA ILE A 319 25.97 -34.93 -24.23
C ILE A 319 24.75 -34.49 -25.07
N TRP A 320 23.84 -35.43 -25.35
CA TRP A 320 22.56 -35.22 -26.02
C TRP A 320 21.44 -35.70 -25.07
N ILE A 321 20.42 -34.88 -24.80
CA ILE A 321 19.24 -35.28 -24.02
C ILE A 321 17.97 -34.89 -24.79
N PRO A 322 17.17 -35.85 -25.29
CA PRO A 322 15.93 -35.55 -26.02
C PRO A 322 14.73 -35.37 -25.06
N GLY A 323 13.85 -34.39 -25.33
CA GLY A 323 12.54 -34.23 -24.66
C GLY A 323 12.12 -32.82 -24.19
N TRP A 324 12.92 -31.78 -24.40
CA TRP A 324 12.62 -30.42 -23.92
C TRP A 324 11.71 -29.62 -24.88
N GLN A 325 10.40 -29.55 -24.60
CA GLN A 325 9.49 -28.60 -25.25
C GLN A 325 9.22 -27.36 -24.35
N PRO A 326 9.71 -26.15 -24.69
CA PRO A 326 9.70 -24.97 -23.80
C PRO A 326 8.33 -24.43 -23.40
N ARG A 327 7.27 -24.74 -24.16
CA ARG A 327 5.95 -24.10 -24.04
C ARG A 327 5.05 -24.65 -22.92
N SER A 328 5.28 -25.88 -22.47
CA SER A 328 4.53 -26.49 -21.36
C SER A 328 5.08 -26.04 -20.00
N ILE A 329 6.40 -25.96 -19.88
CA ILE A 329 7.13 -25.48 -18.70
C ILE A 329 6.87 -23.98 -18.48
N ALA A 330 6.86 -23.16 -19.52
CA ALA A 330 6.58 -21.72 -19.40
C ALA A 330 5.16 -21.42 -18.88
N ARG A 331 4.15 -22.22 -19.24
CA ARG A 331 2.77 -22.08 -18.71
C ARG A 331 2.63 -22.57 -17.27
N ARG A 332 3.36 -23.63 -16.90
CA ARG A 332 3.39 -24.14 -15.50
C ARG A 332 4.17 -23.19 -14.58
N LEU A 333 5.32 -22.68 -15.02
CA LEU A 333 6.09 -21.63 -14.34
C LEU A 333 5.34 -20.29 -14.31
N GLY A 334 4.61 -19.93 -15.37
CA GLY A 334 3.82 -18.70 -15.41
C GLY A 334 2.72 -18.68 -14.33
N ARG A 335 2.04 -19.81 -14.09
CA ARG A 335 1.05 -19.94 -13.01
C ARG A 335 1.68 -19.95 -11.63
N LEU A 336 2.80 -20.67 -11.44
CA LEU A 336 3.57 -20.69 -10.18
C LEU A 336 4.22 -19.34 -9.85
N LEU A 337 4.65 -18.58 -10.85
CA LEU A 337 5.30 -17.27 -10.67
C LEU A 337 4.28 -16.13 -10.56
N ASN A 338 3.12 -16.20 -11.23
CA ASN A 338 2.07 -15.19 -11.05
C ASN A 338 1.42 -15.28 -9.67
N GLY A 339 1.18 -16.48 -9.13
CA GLY A 339 0.70 -16.65 -7.76
C GLY A 339 1.72 -16.19 -6.69
N ARG A 340 3.02 -16.24 -7.00
CA ARG A 340 4.10 -15.70 -6.13
C ARG A 340 4.39 -14.21 -6.36
N ARG A 341 4.02 -13.62 -7.50
CA ARG A 341 4.24 -12.20 -7.80
C ARG A 341 3.35 -11.27 -6.96
N THR A 342 2.11 -11.66 -6.70
CA THR A 342 1.19 -10.94 -5.79
C THR A 342 1.70 -10.96 -4.35
N MET A 343 2.39 -12.02 -3.92
CA MET A 343 3.03 -12.12 -2.61
C MET A 343 4.31 -11.28 -2.46
N LEU A 344 4.93 -10.82 -3.55
CA LEU A 344 6.19 -10.06 -3.50
C LEU A 344 6.01 -8.54 -3.49
N ARG A 345 4.83 -8.03 -3.85
CA ARG A 345 4.52 -6.59 -3.88
C ARG A 345 3.77 -6.21 -2.59
N PRO A 346 4.27 -5.30 -1.75
CA PRO A 346 3.53 -4.85 -0.58
C PRO A 346 2.14 -4.27 -0.96
N PRO A 347 1.09 -4.52 -0.15
CA PRO A 347 -0.25 -4.00 -0.41
C PRO A 347 -0.29 -2.47 -0.34
N HIS A 348 -1.27 -1.89 -1.02
CA HIS A 348 -1.68 -0.51 -0.93
C HIS A 348 -2.20 -0.22 0.49
N THR A 349 -1.38 0.47 1.25
CA THR A 349 -1.57 0.72 2.68
C THR A 349 -1.52 2.23 2.98
N MET A 350 -1.44 3.08 1.96
CA MET A 350 -1.73 4.51 2.12
C MET A 350 -3.21 4.68 2.43
N ALA A 351 -3.52 5.42 3.50
CA ALA A 351 -4.89 5.69 3.95
C ALA A 351 -5.76 4.41 4.01
N CYS A 352 -5.19 3.28 4.46
CA CYS A 352 -5.90 2.01 4.33
C CYS A 352 -7.14 1.90 5.22
N GLY A 353 -7.15 2.54 6.38
CA GLY A 353 -8.32 2.58 7.25
C GLY A 353 -9.56 3.17 6.59
N ASP A 354 -9.42 4.01 5.56
CA ASP A 354 -10.53 4.74 4.96
C ASP A 354 -11.35 3.88 3.98
N PHE A 355 -10.79 2.80 3.43
CA PHE A 355 -11.52 1.92 2.51
C PHE A 355 -10.95 0.51 2.44
N THR A 356 -11.47 -0.43 3.23
CA THR A 356 -11.07 -1.83 3.13
C THR A 356 -12.29 -2.70 2.84
N LEU A 357 -12.35 -3.27 1.64
CA LEU A 357 -13.47 -4.09 1.18
C LEU A 357 -13.01 -5.53 0.91
N LEU A 358 -13.63 -6.49 1.61
CA LEU A 358 -13.43 -7.92 1.44
C LEU A 358 -14.77 -8.64 1.52
N SER A 359 -14.81 -9.92 1.13
CA SER A 359 -15.95 -10.79 1.48
C SER A 359 -16.08 -10.92 2.99
N ARG A 360 -17.31 -11.12 3.48
CA ARG A 360 -17.57 -11.35 4.90
C ARG A 360 -16.80 -12.58 5.41
N ASP A 361 -16.75 -13.65 4.64
CA ASP A 361 -16.01 -14.86 5.01
C ASP A 361 -14.51 -14.60 5.17
N ASP A 362 -13.91 -13.76 4.30
CA ASP A 362 -12.51 -13.38 4.42
C ASP A 362 -12.25 -12.51 5.67
N TRP A 363 -13.16 -11.60 6.01
CA TRP A 363 -13.11 -10.84 7.27
C TRP A 363 -13.16 -11.75 8.49
N PHE A 364 -14.06 -12.73 8.48
CA PHE A 364 -14.24 -13.68 9.58
C PHE A 364 -13.07 -14.65 9.70
N GLY A 365 -12.54 -15.13 8.57
CA GLY A 365 -11.37 -16.00 8.54
C GLY A 365 -10.10 -15.33 9.08
N LEU A 366 -9.99 -14.01 8.96
CA LEU A 366 -8.90 -13.21 9.54
C LEU A 366 -9.21 -12.64 10.93
N ARG A 367 -10.47 -12.75 11.38
CA ARG A 367 -10.98 -12.23 12.66
C ARG A 367 -10.84 -10.72 12.83
N GLY A 368 -11.11 -9.95 11.77
CA GLY A 368 -11.10 -8.48 11.82
C GLY A 368 -9.71 -7.85 11.93
N TYR A 369 -9.68 -6.52 12.11
CA TYR A 369 -8.45 -5.77 12.39
C TYR A 369 -7.83 -6.19 13.73
N PRO A 370 -6.51 -6.08 13.95
CA PRO A 370 -5.93 -6.33 15.27
C PRO A 370 -6.60 -5.49 16.37
N GLU A 371 -7.03 -6.14 17.46
CA GLU A 371 -7.71 -5.50 18.60
C GLU A 371 -6.76 -5.09 19.73
N TRP A 372 -5.50 -4.82 19.41
CA TRP A 372 -4.54 -4.41 20.43
C TRP A 372 -4.92 -3.06 21.03
N PRO A 373 -4.84 -2.90 22.36
CA PRO A 373 -5.27 -1.68 23.06
C PRO A 373 -4.21 -0.58 22.89
N MET A 374 -4.17 0.01 21.70
CA MET A 374 -3.21 1.03 21.30
C MET A 374 -3.86 2.01 20.33
N TYR A 375 -3.19 3.14 20.10
CA TYR A 375 -3.61 4.08 19.06
C TYR A 375 -3.60 3.39 17.68
N SER A 376 -4.62 3.64 16.85
CA SER A 376 -4.95 2.83 15.66
C SER A 376 -3.96 2.89 14.50
N TRP A 377 -2.88 3.65 14.64
CA TRP A 377 -1.84 3.81 13.62
C TRP A 377 -1.29 2.44 13.17
N HIS A 378 -1.30 2.19 11.85
CA HIS A 378 -0.87 0.96 11.18
C HIS A 378 -1.65 -0.34 11.45
N LEU A 379 -2.65 -0.37 12.34
CA LEU A 379 -3.40 -1.60 12.60
C LEU A 379 -4.14 -2.11 11.35
N ASP A 380 -4.63 -1.18 10.54
CA ASP A 380 -5.19 -1.43 9.22
C ASP A 380 -4.19 -2.07 8.23
N SER A 381 -2.94 -1.63 8.28
CA SER A 381 -1.85 -2.12 7.43
C SER A 381 -1.44 -3.53 7.81
N VAL A 382 -1.44 -3.84 9.11
CA VAL A 382 -1.22 -5.21 9.62
C VAL A 382 -2.29 -6.14 9.06
N PHE A 383 -3.56 -5.74 9.06
CA PHE A 383 -4.65 -6.53 8.49
C PHE A 383 -4.45 -6.80 6.98
N LEU A 384 -4.07 -5.77 6.20
CA LEU A 384 -3.78 -5.97 4.77
C LEU A 384 -2.58 -6.90 4.52
N TYR A 385 -1.58 -6.90 5.39
CA TYR A 385 -0.48 -7.88 5.33
C TYR A 385 -0.95 -9.30 5.65
N ALA A 386 -1.84 -9.47 6.63
CA ALA A 386 -2.44 -10.75 6.94
C ALA A 386 -3.26 -11.28 5.75
N ALA A 387 -4.11 -10.44 5.15
CA ALA A 387 -4.89 -10.78 3.97
C ALA A 387 -4.00 -11.22 2.79
N GLN A 388 -2.94 -10.46 2.49
CA GLN A 388 -1.97 -10.84 1.46
C GLN A 388 -1.31 -12.19 1.75
N ALA A 389 -0.87 -12.42 2.99
CA ALA A 389 -0.12 -13.61 3.37
C ALA A 389 -0.97 -14.89 3.27
N VAL A 390 -2.28 -14.81 3.53
CA VAL A 390 -3.22 -15.92 3.34
C VAL A 390 -3.76 -16.03 1.91
N GLY A 391 -3.21 -15.25 0.97
CA GLY A 391 -3.53 -15.34 -0.45
C GLY A 391 -4.79 -14.62 -0.90
N ILE A 392 -5.34 -13.70 -0.10
CA ILE A 392 -6.40 -12.78 -0.57
C ILE A 392 -5.75 -11.80 -1.54
N ARG A 393 -6.26 -11.76 -2.77
CA ARG A 393 -5.68 -10.98 -3.85
C ARG A 393 -6.06 -9.52 -3.71
N GLU A 394 -5.09 -8.63 -3.71
CA GLU A 394 -5.38 -7.21 -3.77
C GLU A 394 -5.85 -6.78 -5.17
N VAL A 395 -6.91 -5.98 -5.21
CA VAL A 395 -7.37 -5.24 -6.40
C VAL A 395 -7.34 -3.76 -6.06
N ALA A 396 -6.32 -3.05 -6.53
CA ALA A 396 -6.28 -1.60 -6.47
C ALA A 396 -6.91 -1.02 -7.74
N LEU A 397 -8.02 -0.30 -7.55
CA LEU A 397 -8.73 0.35 -8.64
C LEU A 397 -7.96 1.58 -9.12
N ASP A 398 -8.14 1.93 -10.40
CA ASP A 398 -7.53 3.13 -10.97
C ASP A 398 -8.27 4.42 -10.55
N SER A 399 -7.72 5.56 -10.94
CA SER A 399 -8.18 6.90 -10.54
C SER A 399 -9.58 7.29 -11.01
N ARG A 400 -10.29 6.43 -11.76
CA ARG A 400 -11.72 6.61 -12.07
C ARG A 400 -12.63 6.24 -10.90
N TYR A 401 -12.12 5.43 -9.97
CA TYR A 401 -12.84 4.96 -8.78
C TYR A 401 -12.28 5.68 -7.56
N ARG A 402 -12.97 6.74 -7.13
CA ARG A 402 -12.46 7.67 -6.12
C ARG A 402 -13.25 7.55 -4.83
N MET A 403 -12.53 7.67 -3.72
CA MET A 403 -13.12 8.08 -2.46
C MET A 403 -12.60 9.48 -2.12
N TYR A 404 -13.46 10.31 -1.57
CA TYR A 404 -13.12 11.65 -1.09
C TYR A 404 -13.11 11.65 0.43
N HIS A 405 -12.05 12.17 1.03
CA HIS A 405 -11.96 12.37 2.47
C HIS A 405 -12.12 13.85 2.76
N ILE A 406 -13.13 14.20 3.56
CA ILE A 406 -13.40 15.58 3.96
C ILE A 406 -12.37 15.96 5.01
N ASP A 407 -11.52 16.94 4.70
CA ASP A 407 -10.47 17.37 5.60
C ASP A 407 -11.05 17.92 6.91
N HIS A 408 -10.32 17.70 7.98
CA HIS A 408 -10.67 18.09 9.34
C HIS A 408 -9.45 18.69 10.07
N SER A 409 -8.40 19.01 9.31
CA SER A 409 -7.15 19.65 9.73
C SER A 409 -6.71 20.67 8.67
N ALA A 410 -5.58 21.38 8.86
CA ALA A 410 -5.00 22.22 7.80
C ALA A 410 -4.26 21.36 6.74
N GLY A 411 -4.77 20.17 6.42
CA GLY A 411 -4.08 19.11 5.69
C GLY A 411 -3.02 18.35 6.51
N TRP A 412 -2.48 17.29 5.90
CA TRP A 412 -1.34 16.55 6.45
C TRP A 412 -0.07 17.42 6.42
N SER A 413 0.62 17.53 7.56
CA SER A 413 1.99 18.05 7.63
C SER A 413 2.90 17.15 8.47
N PRO A 414 4.22 17.09 8.17
CA PRO A 414 5.19 16.40 9.02
C PRO A 414 5.18 16.90 10.48
N GLU A 415 4.97 18.20 10.68
CA GLU A 415 4.90 18.82 12.00
C GLU A 415 3.69 18.33 12.79
N ALA A 416 2.50 18.31 12.17
CA ALA A 416 1.29 17.80 12.79
C ALA A 416 1.42 16.31 13.13
N ALA A 417 2.05 15.53 12.25
CA ALA A 417 2.34 14.12 12.50
C ALA A 417 3.29 13.94 13.70
N ASN A 418 4.37 14.72 13.80
CA ASN A 418 5.30 14.67 14.93
C ASN A 418 4.60 15.02 16.25
N GLN A 419 3.81 16.10 16.26
CA GLN A 419 3.05 16.52 17.44
C GLN A 419 2.07 15.44 17.91
N LEU A 420 1.44 14.69 16.99
CA LEU A 420 0.59 13.55 17.34
C LEU A 420 1.38 12.50 18.12
N PHE A 421 2.52 12.04 17.59
CA PHE A 421 3.30 10.99 18.25
C PHE A 421 3.90 11.44 19.58
N ASP A 422 4.29 12.71 19.70
CA ASP A 422 4.79 13.25 20.98
C ASP A 422 3.69 13.29 22.05
N ARG A 423 2.45 13.65 21.67
CA ARG A 423 1.28 13.56 22.58
C ARG A 423 0.96 12.12 22.98
N LEU A 424 1.07 11.16 22.07
CA LEU A 424 0.86 9.75 22.40
C LEU A 424 1.89 9.26 23.41
N ARG A 425 3.18 9.59 23.19
CA ARG A 425 4.26 9.26 24.13
C ARG A 425 4.08 9.90 25.50
N SER A 426 3.73 11.20 25.55
CA SER A 426 3.58 11.90 26.83
C SER A 426 2.41 11.36 27.67
N ARG A 427 1.39 10.80 27.02
CA ARG A 427 0.24 10.15 27.67
C ARG A 427 0.43 8.65 27.89
N GLY A 428 1.59 8.09 27.55
CA GLY A 428 1.86 6.65 27.68
C GLY A 428 0.95 5.76 26.82
N ILE A 429 0.39 6.29 25.73
CA ILE A 429 -0.49 5.55 24.82
C ILE A 429 0.40 4.78 23.83
N PRO A 430 0.32 3.44 23.76
CA PRO A 430 1.08 2.68 22.79
C PRO A 430 0.63 2.98 21.37
N PHE A 431 1.54 2.83 20.41
CA PHE A 431 1.24 2.88 18.98
C PHE A 431 2.28 2.04 18.23
N MET A 432 1.90 1.54 17.05
CA MET A 432 2.81 0.73 16.24
C MET A 432 3.76 1.62 15.43
N ALA A 433 5.07 1.40 15.58
CA ALA A 433 6.07 2.04 14.73
C ALA A 433 6.27 1.30 13.39
N ASP A 434 6.78 1.99 12.37
CA ASP A 434 7.11 1.40 11.05
C ASP A 434 7.97 0.14 11.15
N ILE A 435 8.93 0.11 12.08
CA ILE A 435 9.84 -1.03 12.25
C ILE A 435 9.08 -2.28 12.73
N GLU A 436 8.07 -2.10 13.57
CA GLU A 436 7.23 -3.17 14.09
C GLU A 436 6.26 -3.66 13.02
N LEU A 437 5.64 -2.73 12.28
CA LEU A 437 4.82 -3.04 11.11
C LEU A 437 5.58 -3.93 10.10
N ASN A 438 6.84 -3.59 9.80
CA ASN A 438 7.69 -4.39 8.90
C ASN A 438 8.03 -5.78 9.47
N ARG A 439 8.12 -5.92 10.80
CA ARG A 439 8.29 -7.23 11.45
C ARG A 439 7.04 -8.09 11.28
N TYR A 440 5.85 -7.51 11.41
CA TYR A 440 4.59 -8.23 11.15
C TYR A 440 4.47 -8.68 9.70
N TRP A 441 4.75 -7.80 8.72
CA TRP A 441 4.79 -8.19 7.32
C TRP A 441 5.73 -9.38 7.09
N SER A 442 6.96 -9.24 7.58
CA SER A 442 7.98 -10.28 7.47
C SER A 442 7.57 -11.60 8.13
N ARG A 443 6.86 -11.53 9.28
CA ARG A 443 6.36 -12.69 10.02
C ARG A 443 5.27 -13.40 9.23
N PHE A 444 4.23 -12.67 8.82
CA PHE A 444 3.09 -13.20 8.08
C PHE A 444 3.50 -13.84 6.76
N MET A 445 4.38 -13.18 6.00
CA MET A 445 4.87 -13.73 4.73
C MET A 445 5.71 -15.02 4.89
N ARG A 446 6.34 -15.23 6.06
CA ARG A 446 7.10 -16.47 6.35
C ARG A 446 6.24 -17.55 7.00
N ARG A 447 5.25 -17.14 7.78
CA ARG A 447 4.40 -17.98 8.62
C ARG A 447 2.94 -17.50 8.52
N PRO A 448 2.25 -17.78 7.40
CA PRO A 448 0.86 -17.36 7.19
C PRO A 448 -0.11 -17.87 8.26
N GLU A 449 0.21 -18.98 8.92
CA GLU A 449 -0.53 -19.52 10.07
C GLU A 449 -0.58 -18.57 11.27
N THR A 450 0.27 -17.53 11.30
CA THR A 450 0.32 -16.53 12.38
C THR A 450 -0.45 -15.23 12.07
N CYS A 451 -1.19 -15.20 10.95
CA CYS A 451 -1.90 -14.02 10.44
C CYS A 451 -3.17 -13.68 11.23
N VAL A 452 -3.82 -14.68 11.84
CA VAL A 452 -4.95 -14.47 12.73
C VAL A 452 -4.39 -14.06 14.09
N VAL A 453 -4.58 -12.79 14.46
CA VAL A 453 -3.99 -12.22 15.68
C VAL A 453 -4.98 -12.00 16.81
N ASN A 454 -6.28 -12.07 16.52
CA ASN A 454 -7.34 -11.96 17.52
C ASN A 454 -7.84 -13.34 17.96
N GLY A 455 -8.36 -13.41 19.18
CA GLY A 455 -9.06 -14.57 19.72
C GLY A 455 -10.44 -14.77 19.07
N GLU A 456 -11.19 -15.75 19.58
CA GLU A 456 -12.56 -16.01 19.11
C GLU A 456 -13.56 -14.95 19.59
N ASP A 457 -13.16 -14.20 20.61
CA ASP A 457 -13.85 -13.09 21.26
C ASP A 457 -13.77 -11.76 20.47
N TRP A 458 -13.22 -11.75 19.25
CA TRP A 458 -13.10 -10.54 18.43
C TRP A 458 -14.46 -9.91 18.09
N GLY A 459 -14.51 -8.57 18.13
CA GLY A 459 -15.73 -7.81 17.89
C GLY A 459 -16.81 -7.97 18.96
N PHE A 460 -16.44 -8.43 20.16
CA PHE A 460 -17.32 -8.65 21.31
C PHE A 460 -18.56 -9.49 20.97
N PRO A 461 -18.39 -10.79 20.63
CA PRO A 461 -19.50 -11.65 20.25
C PRO A 461 -20.41 -11.98 21.44
N ASP A 462 -19.85 -12.06 22.65
CA ASP A 462 -20.58 -12.44 23.87
C ASP A 462 -21.31 -11.26 24.53
N ARG A 463 -21.11 -10.04 24.02
CA ARG A 463 -21.80 -8.84 24.50
C ARG A 463 -23.05 -8.59 23.66
N CYS A 464 -24.20 -8.57 24.33
CA CYS A 464 -25.45 -8.07 23.78
C CYS A 464 -25.40 -6.54 23.70
N LEU A 465 -24.85 -6.03 22.59
CA LEU A 465 -24.78 -4.59 22.34
C LEU A 465 -26.13 -4.07 21.82
N PRO A 466 -26.64 -2.93 22.31
CA PRO A 466 -27.87 -2.34 21.79
C PRO A 466 -27.78 -2.08 20.29
N GLU A 467 -28.82 -2.48 19.56
CA GLU A 467 -28.95 -2.22 18.13
C GLU A 467 -30.25 -1.46 17.84
N THR A 468 -30.12 -0.31 17.18
CA THR A 468 -31.26 0.54 16.82
C THR A 468 -31.31 0.70 15.31
N TRP A 469 -32.40 0.29 14.69
CA TRP A 469 -32.65 0.59 13.27
C TRP A 469 -33.07 2.04 13.12
N VAL A 470 -32.42 2.74 12.19
CA VAL A 470 -32.63 4.16 11.94
C VAL A 470 -33.15 4.44 10.53
N ALA A 471 -33.03 3.47 9.61
CA ALA A 471 -33.65 3.52 8.29
C ALA A 471 -33.80 2.11 7.67
N GLY A 472 -34.94 1.84 7.00
CA GLY A 472 -35.12 0.65 6.13
C GLY A 472 -35.10 -0.73 6.82
N GLY A 473 -35.06 -0.76 8.16
CA GLY A 473 -35.03 -1.99 8.96
C GLY A 473 -36.41 -2.44 9.46
N PRO A 474 -36.50 -3.65 10.04
CA PRO A 474 -37.69 -4.10 10.76
C PRO A 474 -38.12 -3.09 11.83
N GLY A 475 -39.39 -2.69 11.84
CA GLY A 475 -39.94 -1.71 12.77
C GLY A 475 -39.76 -0.23 12.35
N VAL A 476 -38.90 0.06 11.37
CA VAL A 476 -38.75 1.39 10.79
C VAL A 476 -39.64 1.48 9.55
N GLY A 477 -40.97 1.62 9.76
CA GLY A 477 -41.93 1.90 8.69
C GLY A 477 -43.11 0.92 8.51
N VAL A 478 -43.95 0.72 9.54
CA VAL A 478 -45.36 0.27 9.36
C VAL A 478 -46.36 1.32 9.92
N ALA A 479 -45.98 2.60 9.96
CA ALA A 479 -46.82 3.66 10.54
C ALA A 479 -47.29 4.73 9.53
N ALA A 480 -47.24 4.48 8.21
CA ALA A 480 -47.63 5.49 7.22
C ALA A 480 -48.63 5.03 6.14
N ASN A 481 -49.20 3.81 6.20
CA ASN A 481 -50.23 3.37 5.23
C ASN A 481 -51.35 2.52 5.85
N ALA A 482 -51.67 2.73 7.12
CA ALA A 482 -52.78 2.04 7.79
C ALA A 482 -53.59 2.97 8.70
N VAL A 483 -54.06 4.10 8.15
CA VAL A 483 -55.30 4.74 8.60
C VAL A 483 -56.02 5.21 7.34
N ARG A 484 -57.33 4.94 7.33
CA ARG A 484 -58.28 4.91 6.21
C ARG A 484 -58.33 6.14 5.33
#